data_AF-A0A8J4JV03-F1
#
_entry.id   AF-A0A8J4JV03-F1
#
_cell.length_a   1.000
_cell.length_b   1.000
_cell.length_c   1.000
_cell.angle_alpha   90.00
_cell.angle_beta   90.00
_cell.angle_gamma   90.00
#
_symmetry.space_group_name_H-M   'P 1'
#
loop_
_entity.id
_entity.type
_entity.pdbx_description
1 polymer ?
#
loop_
_entity_poly.entity_id
_entity_poly.type
_entity_poly.pdbx_seq_one_letter_code
_entity_poly.pdbx_strand_id
1 'polypeptide(L)'
;SSFSGFASVPVKGSCCSYSSLAWAFQTQCSISAPWNVTVKQCRQSSFFNTLTADELWKGALAETGVGVKKGRGKRRKKKLRKNLNKGQEIGEGRSGFLWPGLNAPIIQSGRVQAVTQRKKEERERIQSEIVQQRDTWEKKRKIKIKREGGWSGKCWGGVVLDPPDPGPNGETYEDFETRVIEVKNVFCMKAKEGRKKSIRALVAIGNGKGAVGFAMGKAGDRMNALRKAKNKAIRCLHFIELYQNHTIYHDITVKFKSTAIRMKKQNKGYGLRCHRAIITICKLIGIKDMYAKVSGSKNLINITRALFKGLTKQETHQQLANQKSLYVVEFREEQGPLPIVVALPEGTVREDPEPEDEVPDTKLEWSEVKEAQGMKKSPWAN
;
A
#
# COMPACT_ATOMS: atom_id res chain seq x y z
N SER A 1 -12.75 33.65 -66.61
CA SER A 1 -12.78 34.97 -65.95
C SER A 1 -11.55 35.05 -65.04
N SER A 2 -10.38 35.44 -65.55
CA SER A 2 -9.89 36.83 -65.61
C SER A 2 -9.85 37.52 -64.22
N PHE A 3 -8.78 38.13 -63.73
CA PHE A 3 -7.43 38.41 -64.24
C PHE A 3 -6.56 38.82 -63.02
N SER A 4 -5.24 38.71 -63.18
CA SER A 4 -4.12 39.27 -62.40
C SER A 4 -4.26 40.67 -61.77
N GLY A 5 -3.39 41.01 -60.81
CA GLY A 5 -2.82 42.38 -60.73
C GLY A 5 -2.17 42.78 -59.40
N PHE A 6 -0.83 42.80 -59.36
CA PHE A 6 0.00 43.58 -58.42
C PHE A 6 0.37 44.93 -59.07
N ALA A 7 0.27 46.05 -58.36
CA ALA A 7 1.15 47.25 -58.53
C ALA A 7 0.91 48.36 -57.46
N SER A 8 2.01 48.72 -56.77
CA SER A 8 2.49 50.02 -56.22
C SER A 8 1.60 51.26 -55.96
N VAL A 9 1.59 51.71 -54.68
CA VAL A 9 1.97 53.03 -54.02
C VAL A 9 2.11 54.27 -54.95
N PRO A 10 1.71 55.56 -54.61
CA PRO A 10 2.04 56.24 -53.34
C PRO A 10 1.17 57.44 -52.79
N VAL A 11 1.52 57.91 -51.56
CA VAL A 11 1.48 59.33 -51.02
C VAL A 11 0.09 59.89 -50.58
N LYS A 12 -0.16 60.64 -49.47
CA LYS A 12 0.57 61.36 -48.38
C LYS A 12 -0.47 61.70 -47.26
N GLY A 13 -0.06 61.83 -45.99
CA GLY A 13 -0.82 62.60 -44.99
C GLY A 13 -0.67 62.19 -43.52
N SER A 14 0.30 62.81 -42.82
CA SER A 14 0.36 63.25 -41.39
C SER A 14 -0.53 62.61 -40.30
N CYS A 15 -0.18 62.49 -39.02
CA CYS A 15 1.04 62.56 -38.21
C CYS A 15 0.60 62.18 -36.75
N CYS A 16 1.55 61.69 -35.94
CA CYS A 16 1.51 61.48 -34.47
C CYS A 16 0.56 60.39 -33.90
N SER A 17 0.85 59.68 -32.79
CA SER A 17 2.06 59.20 -32.06
C SER A 17 1.48 58.33 -30.93
N TYR A 18 1.95 57.11 -30.66
CA TYR A 18 2.93 56.85 -29.60
C TYR A 18 3.59 55.48 -29.80
N SER A 19 4.89 55.48 -29.57
CA SER A 19 5.91 54.54 -29.97
C SER A 19 5.98 53.28 -29.09
N SER A 20 5.91 52.12 -29.75
CA SER A 20 6.48 50.85 -29.29
C SER A 20 7.94 50.82 -29.71
N LEU A 21 8.86 50.96 -28.76
CA LEU A 21 10.30 50.79 -29.01
C LEU A 21 10.68 49.31 -28.86
N ALA A 22 10.52 48.58 -29.97
CA ALA A 22 11.30 47.40 -30.25
C ALA A 22 12.47 47.81 -31.17
N TRP A 23 13.67 47.41 -30.78
CA TRP A 23 14.88 47.27 -31.58
C TRP A 23 15.65 48.52 -32.00
N ALA A 24 16.83 48.66 -31.40
CA ALA A 24 18.03 49.15 -32.09
C ALA A 24 19.21 48.24 -31.70
N PHE A 25 19.51 47.27 -32.56
CA PHE A 25 20.82 46.61 -32.62
C PHE A 25 21.60 47.28 -33.74
N GLN A 26 22.73 47.90 -33.40
CA GLN A 26 24.05 47.71 -34.02
C GLN A 26 24.91 48.91 -33.69
N THR A 27 25.95 48.69 -32.89
CA THR A 27 27.30 49.12 -33.26
C THR A 27 28.32 48.44 -32.36
N GLN A 28 29.28 47.81 -33.04
CA GLN A 28 30.64 47.49 -32.61
C GLN A 28 30.85 46.47 -31.48
N CYS A 29 31.23 45.27 -31.93
CA CYS A 29 31.96 44.29 -31.14
C CYS A 29 33.22 44.91 -30.52
N SER A 30 33.27 44.92 -29.20
CA SER A 30 34.51 44.72 -28.45
C SER A 30 34.24 43.61 -27.43
N ILE A 31 34.99 42.52 -27.58
CA ILE A 31 34.91 41.35 -26.70
C ILE A 31 35.49 41.77 -25.35
N SER A 32 34.61 42.03 -24.37
CA SER A 32 34.97 41.97 -22.95
C SER A 32 33.88 41.19 -22.21
N ALA A 33 34.32 40.41 -21.23
CA ALA A 33 33.65 39.28 -20.58
C ALA A 33 32.14 39.40 -20.30
N PRO A 34 31.37 38.29 -20.25
CA PRO A 34 29.96 38.34 -19.92
C PRO A 34 29.80 38.71 -18.44
N TRP A 35 29.47 39.97 -18.18
CA TRP A 35 28.89 40.36 -16.91
C TRP A 35 27.58 39.60 -16.73
N ASN A 36 27.50 38.77 -15.69
CA ASN A 36 26.25 38.15 -15.26
C ASN A 36 25.29 39.25 -14.79
N VAL A 37 24.53 39.84 -15.71
CA VAL A 37 23.42 40.72 -15.38
C VAL A 37 22.37 39.89 -14.64
N THR A 38 22.49 39.88 -13.32
CA THR A 38 21.52 39.24 -12.45
C THR A 38 20.34 40.18 -12.36
N VAL A 39 19.35 40.02 -13.24
CA VAL A 39 18.09 40.78 -13.17
C VAL A 39 17.40 40.40 -11.86
N LYS A 40 17.57 41.25 -10.83
CA LYS A 40 16.90 41.09 -9.55
C LYS A 40 15.45 41.54 -9.75
N GLN A 41 14.55 40.58 -9.88
CA GLN A 41 13.13 40.85 -10.01
C GLN A 41 12.60 41.41 -8.67
N CYS A 42 12.65 42.73 -8.51
CA CYS A 42 12.11 43.42 -7.33
C CYS A 42 10.59 43.51 -7.49
N ARG A 43 9.85 42.77 -6.66
CA ARG A 43 8.41 42.98 -6.51
C ARG A 43 8.19 44.04 -5.43
N GLN A 44 7.52 45.12 -5.77
CA GLN A 44 7.08 46.11 -4.78
C GLN A 44 5.93 45.50 -3.97
N SER A 45 6.17 45.20 -2.69
CA SER A 45 5.14 44.75 -1.76
C SER A 45 4.54 45.94 -1.02
N SER A 46 3.24 46.14 -1.13
CA SER A 46 2.45 47.08 -0.33
C SER A 46 1.43 46.32 0.52
N PHE A 47 0.85 46.97 1.53
CA PHE A 47 -0.19 46.38 2.37
C PHE A 47 -1.38 45.85 1.53
N PHE A 48 -1.84 46.63 0.57
CA PHE A 48 -2.95 46.28 -0.33
C PHE A 48 -2.62 45.15 -1.31
N ASN A 49 -1.33 44.88 -1.56
CA ASN A 49 -0.87 43.80 -2.44
C ASN A 49 -0.46 42.54 -1.66
N THR A 50 -0.74 42.46 -0.36
CA THR A 50 -0.50 41.24 0.43
C THR A 50 -1.63 40.24 0.23
N LEU A 51 -1.27 38.97 0.02
CA LEU A 51 -2.21 37.88 -0.18
C LEU A 51 -2.34 37.04 1.09
N THR A 52 -3.42 36.26 1.14
CA THR A 52 -3.63 35.32 2.23
C THR A 52 -2.62 34.17 2.19
N ALA A 53 -2.35 33.56 3.34
CA ALA A 53 -1.42 32.44 3.42
C ALA A 53 -1.82 31.27 2.51
N ASP A 54 -3.12 31.00 2.38
CA ASP A 54 -3.62 29.92 1.52
C ASP A 54 -3.29 30.13 0.05
N GLU A 55 -3.44 31.35 -0.46
CA GLU A 55 -3.09 31.71 -1.84
C GLU A 55 -1.60 31.62 -2.10
N LEU A 56 -0.79 32.14 -1.16
CA LEU A 56 0.67 32.04 -1.21
C LEU A 56 1.13 30.57 -1.24
N TRP A 57 0.59 29.73 -0.35
CA TRP A 57 0.92 28.31 -0.31
C TRP A 57 0.43 27.55 -1.54
N LYS A 58 -0.75 27.87 -2.06
CA LYS A 58 -1.30 27.28 -3.29
C LYS A 58 -0.37 27.55 -4.48
N GLY A 59 0.10 28.78 -4.63
CA GLY A 59 1.08 29.15 -5.66
C GLY A 59 2.44 28.48 -5.44
N ALA A 60 2.96 28.48 -4.21
CA ALA A 60 4.29 27.96 -3.89
C ALA A 60 4.42 26.43 -4.05
N LEU A 61 3.35 25.67 -3.73
CA LEU A 61 3.31 24.20 -3.81
C LEU A 61 3.01 23.68 -5.22
N ALA A 62 2.28 24.44 -6.03
CA ALA A 62 1.93 24.13 -7.42
C ALA A 62 1.30 22.72 -7.61
N GLU A 63 0.45 22.28 -6.68
CA GLU A 63 -0.09 20.91 -6.67
C GLU A 63 -1.10 20.63 -7.80
N THR A 64 -1.73 21.66 -8.36
CA THR A 64 -2.78 21.55 -9.39
C THR A 64 -2.27 21.72 -10.83
N GLY A 65 -0.95 21.89 -11.03
CA GLY A 65 -0.36 22.18 -12.34
C GLY A 65 -0.39 21.01 -13.35
N VAL A 66 -0.28 21.33 -14.64
CA VAL A 66 -0.23 20.36 -15.76
C VAL A 66 0.89 19.32 -15.58
N GLY A 67 2.02 19.74 -15.01
CA GLY A 67 3.14 18.85 -14.72
C GLY A 67 2.81 17.72 -13.74
N VAL A 68 1.90 17.97 -12.79
CA VAL A 68 1.45 16.96 -11.80
C VAL A 68 0.53 15.95 -12.45
N LYS A 69 -0.40 16.39 -13.32
CA LYS A 69 -1.41 15.53 -13.97
C LYS A 69 -0.80 14.37 -14.75
N LYS A 70 0.29 14.59 -15.49
CA LYS A 70 0.94 13.58 -16.34
C LYS A 70 2.28 13.07 -15.80
N GLY A 71 2.58 13.30 -14.52
CA GLY A 71 3.79 12.77 -13.88
C GLY A 71 5.11 13.34 -14.41
N ARG A 72 5.12 14.57 -14.94
CA ARG A 72 6.32 15.24 -15.47
C ARG A 72 7.29 15.71 -14.37
N GLY A 73 6.80 15.88 -13.14
CA GLY A 73 7.60 16.34 -11.99
C GLY A 73 8.28 15.21 -11.21
N LYS A 74 9.58 15.37 -10.93
CA LYS A 74 10.34 14.48 -10.03
C LYS A 74 9.89 14.68 -8.57
N ARG A 75 9.74 13.58 -7.81
CA ARG A 75 9.28 13.63 -6.40
C ARG A 75 10.39 13.64 -5.34
N ARG A 76 11.67 13.74 -5.72
CA ARG A 76 12.81 13.64 -4.79
C ARG A 76 12.85 14.77 -3.75
N LYS A 77 12.52 16.00 -4.15
CA LYS A 77 12.47 17.19 -3.28
C LYS A 77 11.08 17.85 -3.39
N LYS A 78 10.05 17.22 -2.82
CA LYS A 78 8.70 17.82 -2.79
C LYS A 78 8.65 18.92 -1.73
N LYS A 79 8.09 20.09 -2.06
CA LYS A 79 7.75 21.12 -1.08
C LYS A 79 6.61 20.63 -0.17
N LEU A 80 6.70 20.96 1.11
CA LEU A 80 5.69 20.61 2.11
C LEU A 80 5.10 21.89 2.70
N ARG A 81 3.78 21.94 2.84
CA ARG A 81 3.09 23.05 3.48
C ARG A 81 3.52 23.16 4.95
N LYS A 82 3.78 24.38 5.42
CA LYS A 82 3.98 24.68 6.85
C LYS A 82 2.92 25.68 7.29
N ASN A 83 2.22 25.40 8.39
CA ASN A 83 1.30 26.35 8.99
C ASN A 83 2.11 27.31 9.88
N LEU A 84 2.08 28.61 9.57
CA LEU A 84 2.84 29.66 10.29
C LEU A 84 2.06 30.22 11.49
N ASN A 85 0.74 30.01 11.55
CA ASN A 85 -0.11 30.48 12.66
C ASN A 85 -0.05 29.53 13.87
N LYS A 86 0.59 28.36 13.73
CA LYS A 86 0.70 27.39 14.82
C LYS A 86 1.80 27.81 15.79
N GLY A 87 1.46 27.95 17.08
CA GLY A 87 2.39 28.39 18.13
C GLY A 87 2.54 29.91 18.20
N GLN A 88 1.55 30.66 17.71
CA GLN A 88 1.43 32.11 17.90
C GLN A 88 0.23 32.38 18.78
N GLU A 89 0.41 33.23 19.79
CA GLU A 89 -0.64 33.68 20.70
C GLU A 89 -1.14 35.07 20.28
N ILE A 90 -2.42 35.34 20.53
CA ILE A 90 -3.02 36.63 20.19
C ILE A 90 -2.50 37.67 21.19
N GLY A 91 -2.07 38.83 20.69
CA GLY A 91 -1.52 39.91 21.51
C GLY A 91 0.00 39.84 21.71
N GLU A 92 0.63 38.71 21.36
CA GLU A 92 2.08 38.58 21.37
C GLU A 92 2.72 39.21 20.13
N GLY A 93 3.76 40.01 20.34
CA GLY A 93 4.45 40.74 19.28
C GLY A 93 5.90 41.06 19.64
N ARG A 94 6.69 41.48 18.65
CA ARG A 94 8.12 41.79 18.84
C ARG A 94 8.37 42.90 19.85
N SER A 95 7.41 43.81 19.99
CA SER A 95 7.44 44.91 20.96
C SER A 95 7.21 44.46 22.40
N GLY A 96 6.73 43.23 22.64
CA GLY A 96 6.57 42.66 23.98
C GLY A 96 5.58 43.42 24.88
N PHE A 97 4.53 44.01 24.30
CA PHE A 97 3.45 44.63 25.07
C PHE A 97 2.56 43.58 25.72
N LEU A 98 2.12 43.87 26.93
CA LEU A 98 1.13 43.13 27.70
C LEU A 98 -0.19 43.91 27.65
N TRP A 99 -1.16 43.33 26.96
CA TRP A 99 -2.51 43.78 26.77
C TRP A 99 -3.43 43.02 27.73
N PRO A 100 -3.96 43.67 28.78
CA PRO A 100 -4.92 43.07 29.69
C PRO A 100 -6.13 42.54 28.91
N GLY A 101 -6.44 41.25 29.04
CA GLY A 101 -7.52 40.57 28.33
C GLY A 101 -7.14 39.86 27.03
N LEU A 102 -5.91 40.01 26.53
CA LEU A 102 -5.38 39.23 25.39
C LEU A 102 -4.24 38.29 25.81
N ASN A 103 -3.09 38.85 26.19
CA ASN A 103 -1.90 38.09 26.61
C ASN A 103 -1.55 38.27 28.10
N ALA A 104 -2.26 39.15 28.81
CA ALA A 104 -2.15 39.32 30.26
C ALA A 104 -3.53 39.23 30.92
N PRO A 105 -3.64 38.75 32.17
CA PRO A 105 -4.92 38.70 32.87
C PRO A 105 -5.45 40.12 33.15
N ILE A 106 -6.77 40.30 33.04
CA ILE A 106 -7.41 41.61 33.25
C ILE A 106 -7.22 42.11 34.69
N ILE A 107 -7.35 41.20 35.67
CA ILE A 107 -7.27 41.50 37.09
C ILE A 107 -6.10 40.71 37.68
N GLN A 108 -5.20 41.41 38.39
CA GLN A 108 -4.17 40.78 39.21
C GLN A 108 -4.20 41.46 40.58
N SER A 109 -4.30 40.65 41.64
CA SER A 109 -4.38 41.13 43.03
C SER A 109 -5.50 42.17 43.27
N GLY A 110 -6.67 41.97 42.65
CA GLY A 110 -7.85 42.81 42.85
C GLY A 110 -7.85 44.17 42.13
N ARG A 111 -6.82 44.48 41.32
CA ARG A 111 -6.75 45.70 40.51
C ARG A 111 -6.69 45.38 39.02
N VAL A 112 -7.32 46.24 38.21
CA VAL A 112 -7.24 46.17 36.74
C VAL A 112 -5.81 46.50 36.31
N GLN A 113 -5.21 45.62 35.50
CA GLN A 113 -3.87 45.86 34.98
C GLN A 113 -3.86 46.96 33.93
N ALA A 114 -2.80 47.77 33.92
CA ALA A 114 -2.51 48.70 32.83
C ALA A 114 -1.71 48.01 31.71
N VAL A 115 -1.71 48.60 30.50
CA VAL A 115 -0.85 48.15 29.41
C VAL A 115 0.61 48.35 29.83
N THR A 116 1.37 47.27 29.85
CA THR A 116 2.78 47.27 30.26
C THR A 116 3.66 46.69 29.17
N GLN A 117 4.97 46.89 29.26
CA GLN A 117 5.93 46.36 28.30
C GLN A 117 6.95 45.47 29.02
N ARG A 118 7.18 44.26 28.52
CA ARG A 118 8.17 43.33 29.08
C ARG A 118 9.58 43.92 29.02
N LYS A 119 10.46 43.53 29.95
CA LYS A 119 11.89 43.89 29.88
C LYS A 119 12.56 43.23 28.68
N LYS A 120 13.66 43.82 28.18
CA LYS A 120 14.38 43.29 27.01
C LYS A 120 14.82 41.82 27.20
N GLU A 121 15.38 41.50 28.35
CA GLU A 121 15.82 40.13 28.69
C GLU A 121 14.68 39.11 28.63
N GLU A 122 13.51 39.48 29.15
CA GLU A 122 12.34 38.62 29.17
C GLU A 122 11.80 38.38 27.75
N ARG A 123 11.81 39.41 26.89
CA ARG A 123 11.45 39.27 25.47
C ARG A 123 12.39 38.32 24.73
N GLU A 124 13.70 38.44 24.99
CA GLU A 124 14.71 37.56 24.38
C GLU A 124 14.53 36.11 24.84
N ARG A 125 14.21 35.87 26.12
CA ARG A 125 13.89 34.55 26.65
C ARG A 125 12.69 33.93 25.93
N ILE A 126 11.58 34.66 25.84
CA ILE A 126 10.36 34.18 25.16
C ILE A 126 10.63 33.91 23.67
N GLN A 127 11.36 34.80 23.01
CA GLN A 127 11.75 34.60 21.61
C GLN A 127 12.62 33.35 21.42
N SER A 128 13.54 33.08 22.36
CA SER A 128 14.36 31.88 22.36
C SER A 128 13.52 30.62 22.59
N GLU A 129 12.52 30.69 23.48
CA GLU A 129 11.61 29.59 23.77
C GLU A 129 10.73 29.26 22.55
N ILE A 130 10.17 30.26 21.87
CA ILE A 130 9.41 30.08 20.62
C ILE A 130 10.27 29.37 19.56
N VAL A 131 11.55 29.74 19.45
CA VAL A 131 12.49 29.08 18.52
C VAL A 131 12.76 27.64 18.94
N GLN A 132 12.98 27.37 20.22
CA GLN A 132 13.15 26.01 20.73
C GLN A 132 11.92 25.15 20.48
N GLN A 133 10.73 25.67 20.75
CA GLN A 133 9.47 25.00 20.45
C GLN A 133 9.38 24.69 18.94
N ARG A 134 9.62 25.67 18.07
CA ARG A 134 9.63 25.46 16.61
C ARG A 134 10.58 24.33 16.21
N ASP A 135 11.81 24.34 16.73
CA ASP A 135 12.83 23.37 16.37
C ASP A 135 12.50 21.97 16.90
N THR A 136 11.91 21.85 18.09
CA THR A 136 11.40 20.57 18.61
C THR A 136 10.23 20.03 17.76
N TRP A 137 9.31 20.89 17.32
CA TRP A 137 8.24 20.53 16.38
C TRP A 137 8.79 20.04 15.04
N GLU A 138 9.82 20.70 14.49
CA GLU A 138 10.46 20.27 13.26
C GLU A 138 11.20 18.94 13.41
N LYS A 139 11.91 18.74 14.54
CA LYS A 139 12.54 17.46 14.88
C LYS A 139 11.49 16.34 14.92
N LYS A 140 10.40 16.53 15.66
CA LYS A 140 9.29 15.55 15.75
C LYS A 140 8.71 15.21 14.37
N ARG A 141 8.54 16.19 13.48
CA ARG A 141 8.03 15.97 12.11
C ARG A 141 8.99 15.16 11.23
N LYS A 142 10.30 15.28 11.45
CA LYS A 142 11.33 14.56 10.66
C LYS A 142 11.51 13.11 11.11
N ILE A 143 11.09 12.77 12.33
CA ILE A 143 11.18 11.40 12.86
C ILE A 143 10.31 10.47 12.00
N LYS A 144 10.94 9.44 11.44
CA LYS A 144 10.28 8.39 10.68
C LYS A 144 9.94 7.24 11.62
N ILE A 145 8.65 6.99 11.82
CA ILE A 145 8.16 5.85 12.60
C ILE A 145 8.61 4.54 11.92
N LYS A 146 9.25 3.64 12.68
CA LYS A 146 9.58 2.29 12.21
C LYS A 146 8.28 1.53 11.98
N ARG A 147 8.13 0.94 10.80
CA ARG A 147 6.98 0.12 10.44
C ARG A 147 7.47 -1.29 10.20
N GLU A 148 6.68 -2.27 10.60
CA GLU A 148 6.93 -3.65 10.23
C GLU A 148 6.88 -3.78 8.70
N GLY A 149 7.96 -4.36 8.16
CA GLY A 149 8.11 -4.54 6.73
C GLY A 149 7.29 -5.74 6.22
N GLY A 150 6.98 -5.73 4.93
CA GLY A 150 6.52 -6.93 4.23
C GLY A 150 7.68 -7.83 3.81
N TRP A 151 7.50 -8.56 2.71
CA TRP A 151 8.53 -9.47 2.17
C TRP A 151 9.83 -8.77 1.77
N SER A 152 9.79 -7.47 1.46
CA SER A 152 10.98 -6.65 1.23
C SER A 152 10.68 -5.18 1.53
N GLY A 153 11.72 -4.38 1.82
CA GLY A 153 11.54 -3.04 2.39
C GLY A 153 10.70 -2.04 1.58
N LYS A 154 10.67 -2.14 0.24
CA LYS A 154 9.84 -1.27 -0.62
C LYS A 154 8.55 -1.94 -1.11
N CYS A 155 8.42 -3.25 -0.96
CA CYS A 155 7.27 -4.00 -1.45
C CYS A 155 6.12 -3.92 -0.46
N TRP A 156 4.90 -3.87 -1.00
CA TRP A 156 3.67 -3.93 -0.21
C TRP A 156 3.26 -5.35 0.14
N GLY A 157 3.75 -6.37 -0.59
CA GLY A 157 3.43 -7.76 -0.31
C GLY A 157 3.90 -8.17 1.08
N GLY A 158 3.02 -8.79 1.87
CA GLY A 158 3.26 -9.22 3.25
C GLY A 158 3.04 -8.14 4.31
N VAL A 159 2.77 -6.88 3.93
CA VAL A 159 2.45 -5.81 4.89
C VAL A 159 1.09 -6.08 5.53
N VAL A 160 1.05 -6.00 6.86
CA VAL A 160 -0.18 -6.07 7.66
C VAL A 160 -0.94 -4.75 7.51
N LEU A 161 -2.24 -4.83 7.29
CA LEU A 161 -3.16 -3.70 7.28
C LEU A 161 -4.05 -3.77 8.52
N ASP A 162 -4.65 -2.63 8.83
CA ASP A 162 -5.68 -2.54 9.87
C ASP A 162 -6.85 -3.51 9.56
N PRO A 163 -7.54 -4.03 10.60
CA PRO A 163 -8.72 -4.87 10.44
C PRO A 163 -9.80 -4.25 9.54
N PRO A 164 -10.71 -5.05 8.97
CA PRO A 164 -11.81 -4.54 8.13
C PRO A 164 -12.59 -3.42 8.79
N ASP A 165 -13.06 -2.45 8.00
CA ASP A 165 -13.89 -1.38 8.54
C ASP A 165 -15.23 -2.00 9.01
N PRO A 166 -15.81 -1.53 10.14
CA PRO A 166 -17.06 -2.09 10.66
C PRO A 166 -18.22 -1.91 9.68
N GLY A 167 -19.14 -2.87 9.70
CA GLY A 167 -20.35 -2.85 8.89
C GLY A 167 -21.35 -1.78 9.35
N PRO A 168 -22.29 -1.37 8.49
CA PRO A 168 -23.35 -0.42 8.88
C PRO A 168 -24.29 -0.98 9.96
N ASN A 169 -24.36 -2.31 10.10
CA ASN A 169 -25.21 -3.00 11.06
C ASN A 169 -24.55 -3.20 12.45
N GLY A 170 -23.39 -2.59 12.69
CA GLY A 170 -22.61 -2.80 13.93
C GLY A 170 -21.70 -4.04 13.92
N GLU A 171 -21.57 -4.71 12.76
CA GLU A 171 -20.65 -5.85 12.60
C GLU A 171 -19.19 -5.39 12.75
N THR A 172 -18.44 -6.06 13.63
CA THR A 172 -17.04 -5.76 13.94
C THR A 172 -16.15 -6.96 13.62
N TYR A 173 -14.94 -6.71 13.12
CA TYR A 173 -14.04 -7.74 12.59
C TYR A 173 -12.62 -7.65 13.18
N GLU A 174 -12.51 -7.37 14.47
CA GLU A 174 -11.22 -7.20 15.16
C GLU A 174 -10.34 -8.45 15.16
N ASP A 175 -10.96 -9.63 15.16
CA ASP A 175 -10.27 -10.93 15.09
C ASP A 175 -9.61 -11.22 13.74
N PHE A 176 -9.89 -10.41 12.71
CA PHE A 176 -9.40 -10.65 11.36
C PHE A 176 -8.13 -9.86 11.07
N GLU A 177 -7.05 -10.59 10.78
CA GLU A 177 -5.83 -9.99 10.27
C GLU A 177 -5.93 -9.80 8.75
N THR A 178 -5.50 -8.64 8.25
CA THR A 178 -5.48 -8.34 6.82
C THR A 178 -4.05 -8.24 6.31
N ARG A 179 -3.70 -8.99 5.26
CA ARG A 179 -2.39 -8.89 4.61
C ARG A 179 -2.47 -8.63 3.12
N VAL A 180 -1.58 -7.76 2.65
CA VAL A 180 -1.48 -7.43 1.22
C VAL A 180 -0.69 -8.50 0.50
N ILE A 181 -1.22 -9.02 -0.61
CA ILE A 181 -0.51 -10.00 -1.47
C ILE A 181 0.19 -9.27 -2.61
N GLU A 182 -0.54 -8.41 -3.34
CA GLU A 182 -0.03 -7.73 -4.52
C GLU A 182 -0.57 -6.31 -4.63
N VAL A 183 0.29 -5.34 -4.95
CA VAL A 183 -0.13 -3.99 -5.36
C VAL A 183 0.52 -3.69 -6.70
N LYS A 184 -0.30 -3.46 -7.73
CA LYS A 184 0.15 -3.14 -9.09
C LYS A 184 -0.40 -1.80 -9.54
N ASN A 185 0.44 -1.03 -10.23
CA ASN A 185 0.00 0.11 -11.03
C ASN A 185 -0.44 -0.43 -12.40
N VAL A 186 -1.66 -0.11 -12.81
CA VAL A 186 -2.24 -0.47 -14.10
C VAL A 186 -2.60 0.80 -14.85
N PHE A 187 -2.40 0.82 -16.16
CA PHE A 187 -2.69 1.97 -17.00
C PHE A 187 -3.80 1.63 -18.00
N CYS A 188 -4.68 2.58 -18.25
CA CYS A 188 -5.75 2.47 -19.24
C CYS A 188 -5.71 3.71 -20.13
N MET A 189 -5.80 3.53 -21.45
CA MET A 189 -5.87 4.64 -22.38
C MET A 189 -7.27 5.26 -22.35
N LYS A 190 -7.34 6.59 -22.25
CA LYS A 190 -8.56 7.38 -22.23
C LYS A 190 -8.44 8.48 -23.28
N ALA A 191 -9.55 8.80 -23.97
CA ALA A 191 -9.55 9.77 -25.06
C ALA A 191 -9.02 11.16 -24.63
N LYS A 192 -9.50 11.71 -23.51
CA LYS A 192 -9.11 13.05 -23.04
C LYS A 192 -7.78 13.05 -22.25
N GLU A 193 -7.63 12.09 -21.35
CA GLU A 193 -6.50 12.07 -20.38
C GLU A 193 -5.24 11.41 -20.94
N GLY A 194 -5.39 10.55 -21.96
CA GLY A 194 -4.34 9.64 -22.41
C GLY A 194 -4.18 8.47 -21.44
N ARG A 195 -2.95 8.22 -20.98
CA ARG A 195 -2.66 7.11 -20.06
C ARG A 195 -3.12 7.44 -18.63
N LYS A 196 -4.31 6.97 -18.26
CA LYS A 196 -4.84 7.08 -16.90
C LYS A 196 -4.27 5.98 -16.00
N LYS A 197 -3.61 6.37 -14.91
CA LYS A 197 -3.10 5.44 -13.90
C LYS A 197 -4.23 4.99 -12.96
N SER A 198 -4.26 3.71 -12.64
CA SER A 198 -5.07 3.14 -11.56
C SER A 198 -4.24 2.13 -10.77
N ILE A 199 -4.65 1.86 -9.55
CA ILE A 199 -3.97 0.92 -8.66
C ILE A 199 -4.90 -0.27 -8.45
N ARG A 200 -4.37 -1.47 -8.66
CA ARG A 200 -5.01 -2.74 -8.34
C ARG A 200 -4.30 -3.35 -7.13
N ALA A 201 -5.07 -3.67 -6.09
CA ALA A 201 -4.58 -4.35 -4.92
C ALA A 201 -5.26 -5.71 -4.76
N LEU A 202 -4.50 -6.75 -4.45
CA LEU A 202 -4.96 -8.07 -4.03
C LEU A 202 -4.63 -8.21 -2.54
N VAL A 203 -5.65 -8.47 -1.74
CA VAL A 203 -5.57 -8.55 -0.28
C VAL A 203 -6.22 -9.86 0.16
N ALA A 204 -5.65 -10.49 1.18
CA ALA A 204 -6.25 -11.62 1.88
C ALA A 204 -6.49 -11.26 3.34
N ILE A 205 -7.50 -11.88 3.93
CA ILE A 205 -7.98 -11.67 5.29
C ILE A 205 -8.20 -13.04 5.91
N GLY A 206 -7.92 -13.21 7.19
CA GLY A 206 -8.30 -14.42 7.92
C GLY A 206 -8.20 -14.26 9.43
N ASN A 207 -8.88 -15.15 10.15
CA ASN A 207 -8.97 -15.15 11.61
C ASN A 207 -8.04 -16.16 12.29
N GLY A 208 -7.20 -16.87 11.52
CA GLY A 208 -6.31 -17.93 12.02
C GLY A 208 -7.02 -19.21 12.48
N LYS A 209 -8.35 -19.31 12.31
CA LYS A 209 -9.20 -20.42 12.73
C LYS A 209 -9.94 -21.06 11.55
N GLY A 210 -9.29 -21.14 10.39
CA GLY A 210 -9.84 -21.72 9.17
C GLY A 210 -10.67 -20.78 8.30
N ALA A 211 -11.18 -19.65 8.82
CA ALA A 211 -11.93 -18.69 7.99
C ALA A 211 -10.98 -17.70 7.30
N VAL A 212 -10.98 -17.72 5.98
CA VAL A 212 -10.09 -16.89 5.16
C VAL A 212 -10.79 -16.37 3.91
N GLY A 213 -10.49 -15.17 3.47
CA GLY A 213 -11.03 -14.59 2.25
C GLY A 213 -9.97 -13.82 1.48
N PHE A 214 -10.21 -13.63 0.18
CA PHE A 214 -9.37 -12.75 -0.63
C PHE A 214 -10.21 -11.96 -1.61
N ALA A 215 -9.76 -10.74 -1.90
CA ALA A 215 -10.42 -9.92 -2.91
C ALA A 215 -9.46 -8.97 -3.60
N MET A 216 -9.92 -8.47 -4.75
CA MET A 216 -9.23 -7.44 -5.50
C MET A 216 -9.98 -6.11 -5.40
N GLY A 217 -9.24 -5.04 -5.15
CA GLY A 217 -9.73 -3.66 -5.17
C GLY A 217 -9.03 -2.85 -6.25
N LYS A 218 -9.76 -1.94 -6.90
CA LYS A 218 -9.21 -1.00 -7.89
C LYS A 218 -9.67 0.41 -7.60
N ALA A 219 -8.73 1.37 -7.59
CA ALA A 219 -9.02 2.79 -7.43
C ALA A 219 -7.91 3.66 -8.04
N GLY A 220 -8.11 4.99 -8.10
CA GLY A 220 -7.05 5.94 -8.47
C GLY A 220 -5.94 6.00 -7.42
N ASP A 221 -6.35 6.01 -6.13
CA ASP A 221 -5.43 6.04 -4.99
C ASP A 221 -5.21 4.66 -4.37
N ARG A 222 -4.02 4.48 -3.81
CA ARG A 222 -3.61 3.20 -3.21
C ARG A 222 -4.43 2.86 -1.98
N MET A 223 -4.61 3.81 -1.06
CA MET A 223 -5.34 3.58 0.18
C MET A 223 -6.80 3.22 -0.10
N ASN A 224 -7.42 3.90 -1.07
CA ASN A 224 -8.77 3.57 -1.51
C ASN A 224 -8.87 2.18 -2.16
N ALA A 225 -7.86 1.75 -2.94
CA ALA A 225 -7.85 0.41 -3.52
C ALA A 225 -7.71 -0.68 -2.44
N LEU A 226 -6.86 -0.46 -1.43
CA LEU A 226 -6.66 -1.38 -0.31
C LEU A 226 -7.93 -1.50 0.55
N ARG A 227 -8.56 -0.36 0.91
CA ARG A 227 -9.83 -0.34 1.64
C ARG A 227 -10.93 -1.12 0.91
N LYS A 228 -11.08 -0.89 -0.40
CA LYS A 228 -12.04 -1.63 -1.24
C LYS A 228 -11.75 -3.13 -1.30
N ALA A 229 -10.48 -3.52 -1.37
CA ALA A 229 -10.08 -4.93 -1.38
C ALA A 229 -10.39 -5.58 -0.02
N LYS A 230 -10.04 -4.90 1.07
CA LYS A 230 -10.26 -5.35 2.45
C LYS A 230 -11.74 -5.63 2.72
N ASN A 231 -12.59 -4.62 2.56
CA ASN A 231 -14.03 -4.73 2.87
C ASN A 231 -14.78 -5.64 1.87
N LYS A 232 -14.18 -5.96 0.72
CA LYS A 232 -14.73 -6.97 -0.20
C LYS A 232 -14.31 -8.39 0.18
N ALA A 233 -13.10 -8.59 0.72
CA ALA A 233 -12.61 -9.91 1.09
C ALA A 233 -13.39 -10.53 2.25
N ILE A 234 -13.84 -9.73 3.22
CA ILE A 234 -14.68 -10.21 4.33
C ILE A 234 -16.04 -10.76 3.86
N ARG A 235 -16.56 -10.28 2.73
CA ARG A 235 -17.81 -10.79 2.14
C ARG A 235 -17.62 -12.08 1.34
N CYS A 236 -16.38 -12.48 1.09
CA CYS A 236 -16.02 -13.65 0.30
C CYS A 236 -15.08 -14.54 1.11
N LEU A 237 -15.55 -14.96 2.29
CA LEU A 237 -14.85 -15.91 3.15
C LEU A 237 -15.08 -17.35 2.67
N HIS A 238 -14.05 -18.16 2.85
CA HIS A 238 -14.03 -19.59 2.70
C HIS A 238 -13.62 -20.19 4.04
N PHE A 239 -14.30 -21.25 4.44
CA PHE A 239 -13.88 -22.06 5.57
C PHE A 239 -12.96 -23.18 5.06
N ILE A 240 -11.76 -23.26 5.62
CA ILE A 240 -10.77 -24.28 5.31
C ILE A 240 -10.62 -25.17 6.52
N GLU A 241 -10.90 -26.45 6.34
CA GLU A 241 -10.77 -27.45 7.40
C GLU A 241 -9.29 -27.74 7.66
N LEU A 242 -8.94 -27.97 8.93
CA LEU A 242 -7.56 -28.20 9.34
C LEU A 242 -7.45 -29.53 10.04
N TYR A 243 -6.51 -30.36 9.61
CA TYR A 243 -6.16 -31.58 10.33
C TYR A 243 -5.37 -31.22 11.59
N GLN A 244 -5.89 -31.63 12.75
CA GLN A 244 -5.32 -31.34 14.08
C GLN A 244 -4.93 -29.86 14.28
N ASN A 245 -5.67 -28.93 13.65
CA ASN A 245 -5.42 -27.49 13.71
C ASN A 245 -4.00 -27.03 13.29
N HIS A 246 -3.29 -27.79 12.46
CA HIS A 246 -1.95 -27.39 11.99
C HIS A 246 -1.66 -27.64 10.51
N THR A 247 -2.27 -28.64 9.88
CA THR A 247 -1.98 -29.02 8.47
C THR A 247 -3.25 -29.38 7.68
N ILE A 248 -3.08 -29.78 6.42
CA ILE A 248 -4.14 -30.25 5.51
C ILE A 248 -4.41 -31.75 5.68
N TYR A 249 -5.56 -32.26 5.21
CA TYR A 249 -5.93 -33.67 5.40
C TYR A 249 -5.13 -34.66 4.56
N HIS A 250 -4.88 -34.34 3.29
CA HIS A 250 -4.14 -35.19 2.35
C HIS A 250 -3.34 -34.33 1.36
N ASP A 251 -2.55 -34.98 0.49
CA ASP A 251 -1.74 -34.31 -0.52
C ASP A 251 -2.61 -33.80 -1.67
N ILE A 252 -2.52 -32.51 -1.97
CA ILE A 252 -3.40 -31.84 -2.94
C ILE A 252 -2.59 -31.40 -4.15
N THR A 253 -2.99 -31.88 -5.32
CA THR A 253 -2.48 -31.40 -6.61
C THR A 253 -3.58 -30.65 -7.35
N VAL A 254 -3.41 -29.34 -7.54
CA VAL A 254 -4.42 -28.48 -8.17
C VAL A 254 -3.82 -27.65 -9.30
N LYS A 255 -4.51 -27.65 -10.44
CA LYS A 255 -4.22 -26.78 -11.57
C LYS A 255 -5.31 -25.73 -11.73
N PHE A 256 -4.90 -24.47 -11.79
CA PHE A 256 -5.76 -23.34 -12.13
C PHE A 256 -5.13 -22.57 -13.29
N LYS A 257 -5.76 -22.65 -14.47
CA LYS A 257 -5.19 -22.14 -15.72
C LYS A 257 -3.79 -22.75 -15.94
N SER A 258 -2.79 -21.93 -16.21
CA SER A 258 -1.38 -22.34 -16.40
C SER A 258 -0.57 -22.40 -15.10
N THR A 259 -1.20 -22.25 -13.94
CA THR A 259 -0.56 -22.35 -12.61
C THR A 259 -0.93 -23.70 -11.99
N ALA A 260 0.07 -24.51 -11.69
CA ALA A 260 -0.09 -25.75 -10.92
C ALA A 260 0.49 -25.55 -9.52
N ILE A 261 -0.24 -25.98 -8.50
CA ILE A 261 0.21 -26.01 -7.11
C ILE A 261 0.10 -27.44 -6.63
N ARG A 262 1.17 -27.91 -6.03
CA ARG A 262 1.23 -29.18 -5.34
C ARG A 262 1.51 -28.93 -3.87
N MET A 263 0.65 -29.43 -3.01
CA MET A 263 0.71 -29.25 -1.56
C MET A 263 0.84 -30.63 -0.93
N LYS A 264 1.72 -30.74 0.05
CA LYS A 264 1.89 -31.96 0.84
C LYS A 264 1.51 -31.72 2.28
N LYS A 265 0.79 -32.66 2.87
CA LYS A 265 0.61 -32.77 4.33
C LYS A 265 1.97 -33.01 4.96
N GLN A 266 2.23 -32.38 6.10
CA GLN A 266 3.50 -32.51 6.83
C GLN A 266 3.23 -32.61 8.33
N ASN A 267 4.12 -33.32 9.04
CA ASN A 267 4.04 -33.50 10.48
C ASN A 267 4.34 -32.19 11.23
N LYS A 268 4.00 -32.17 12.52
CA LYS A 268 4.23 -31.01 13.39
C LYS A 268 5.72 -30.67 13.46
N GLY A 269 6.06 -29.39 13.36
CA GLY A 269 7.43 -28.90 13.46
C GLY A 269 8.16 -28.76 12.12
N TYR A 270 7.55 -29.17 11.01
CA TYR A 270 8.11 -28.96 9.67
C TYR A 270 8.11 -27.47 9.26
N GLY A 271 7.08 -26.72 9.70
CA GLY A 271 6.86 -25.32 9.35
C GLY A 271 6.30 -25.12 7.93
N LEU A 272 6.30 -23.88 7.46
CA LEU A 272 5.78 -23.52 6.15
C LEU A 272 6.90 -23.40 5.10
N ARG A 273 7.11 -24.45 4.30
CA ARG A 273 8.07 -24.45 3.17
C ARG A 273 7.34 -24.27 1.85
N CYS A 274 6.87 -23.05 1.63
CA CYS A 274 6.00 -22.70 0.51
C CYS A 274 6.45 -21.41 -0.18
N HIS A 275 5.81 -21.07 -1.30
CA HIS A 275 5.95 -19.72 -1.88
C HIS A 275 5.49 -18.65 -0.87
N ARG A 276 6.22 -17.53 -0.75
CA ARG A 276 5.94 -16.45 0.23
C ARG A 276 4.48 -15.97 0.32
N ALA A 277 3.77 -15.95 -0.81
CA ALA A 277 2.35 -15.60 -0.83
C ALA A 277 1.47 -16.67 -0.19
N ILE A 278 1.78 -17.94 -0.44
CA ILE A 278 1.11 -19.09 0.18
C ILE A 278 1.40 -19.07 1.68
N ILE A 279 2.66 -18.85 2.11
CA ILE A 279 3.00 -18.70 3.55
C ILE A 279 2.12 -17.63 4.21
N THR A 280 1.98 -16.48 3.56
CA THR A 280 1.18 -15.36 4.09
C THR A 280 -0.29 -15.75 4.25
N ILE A 281 -0.85 -16.48 3.28
CA ILE A 281 -2.24 -16.94 3.32
C ILE A 281 -2.42 -18.07 4.34
N CYS A 282 -1.50 -19.04 4.42
CA CYS A 282 -1.52 -20.12 5.40
C CYS A 282 -1.53 -19.59 6.83
N LYS A 283 -0.75 -18.54 7.12
CA LYS A 283 -0.80 -17.86 8.43
C LYS A 283 -2.17 -17.27 8.75
N LEU A 284 -2.84 -16.67 7.75
CA LEU A 284 -4.20 -16.14 7.91
C LEU A 284 -5.25 -17.25 8.10
N ILE A 285 -5.02 -18.42 7.51
CA ILE A 285 -5.88 -19.61 7.69
C ILE A 285 -5.66 -20.23 9.08
N GLY A 286 -4.41 -20.30 9.54
CA GLY A 286 -4.00 -21.08 10.71
C GLY A 286 -3.21 -22.35 10.40
N ILE A 287 -2.82 -22.57 9.14
CA ILE A 287 -1.94 -23.68 8.74
C ILE A 287 -0.51 -23.35 9.21
N LYS A 288 0.06 -24.23 10.01
CA LYS A 288 1.41 -24.11 10.59
C LYS A 288 2.44 -24.94 9.83
N ASP A 289 2.07 -26.13 9.38
CA ASP A 289 2.97 -27.09 8.74
C ASP A 289 2.44 -27.51 7.37
N MET A 290 3.18 -27.20 6.31
CA MET A 290 2.84 -27.61 4.94
C MET A 290 4.03 -27.39 4.01
N TYR A 291 4.21 -28.29 3.04
CA TYR A 291 5.07 -28.05 1.89
C TYR A 291 4.22 -27.70 0.67
N ALA A 292 4.63 -26.69 -0.11
CA ALA A 292 3.95 -26.39 -1.36
C ALA A 292 4.89 -25.92 -2.46
N LYS A 293 4.79 -26.59 -3.61
CA LYS A 293 5.51 -26.23 -4.83
C LYS A 293 4.56 -25.63 -5.86
N VAL A 294 4.90 -24.44 -6.33
CA VAL A 294 4.25 -23.82 -7.50
C VAL A 294 5.06 -24.12 -8.76
N SER A 295 4.37 -24.59 -9.79
CA SER A 295 4.90 -24.91 -11.12
C SER A 295 4.12 -24.17 -12.22
N GLY A 296 4.75 -23.90 -13.36
CA GLY A 296 4.16 -23.12 -14.45
C GLY A 296 4.14 -21.61 -14.17
N SER A 297 3.00 -20.96 -14.41
CA SER A 297 2.87 -19.50 -14.26
C SER A 297 2.82 -19.05 -12.80
N LYS A 298 3.67 -18.09 -12.43
CA LYS A 298 3.80 -17.56 -11.06
C LYS A 298 2.95 -16.30 -10.80
N ASN A 299 1.81 -16.15 -11.48
CA ASN A 299 0.92 -15.02 -11.26
C ASN A 299 0.21 -15.13 -9.90
N LEU A 300 0.41 -14.14 -9.01
CA LEU A 300 -0.12 -14.13 -7.64
C LEU A 300 -1.65 -14.30 -7.56
N ILE A 301 -2.40 -13.76 -8.52
CA ILE A 301 -3.87 -13.92 -8.55
C ILE A 301 -4.24 -15.38 -8.80
N ASN A 302 -3.57 -16.03 -9.75
CA ASN A 302 -3.84 -17.42 -10.08
C ASN A 302 -3.35 -18.36 -8.98
N ILE A 303 -2.19 -18.07 -8.38
CA ILE A 303 -1.69 -18.81 -7.21
C ILE A 303 -2.71 -18.76 -6.07
N THR A 304 -3.22 -17.57 -5.75
CA THR A 304 -4.23 -17.40 -4.69
C THR A 304 -5.50 -18.18 -5.03
N ARG A 305 -6.03 -18.04 -6.25
CA ARG A 305 -7.24 -18.78 -6.67
C ARG A 305 -7.04 -20.30 -6.69
N ALA A 306 -5.87 -20.78 -7.13
CA ALA A 306 -5.53 -22.20 -7.13
C ALA A 306 -5.46 -22.75 -5.70
N LEU A 307 -4.83 -22.00 -4.79
CA LEU A 307 -4.69 -22.38 -3.39
C LEU A 307 -6.06 -22.54 -2.73
N PHE A 308 -6.93 -21.53 -2.84
CA PHE A 308 -8.28 -21.61 -2.27
C PHE A 308 -9.08 -22.75 -2.92
N LYS A 309 -9.03 -22.91 -4.25
CA LYS A 309 -9.71 -24.02 -4.95
C LYS A 309 -9.26 -25.39 -4.45
N GLY A 310 -7.97 -25.57 -4.19
CA GLY A 310 -7.43 -26.84 -3.69
C GLY A 310 -7.87 -27.11 -2.25
N LEU A 311 -7.69 -26.12 -1.37
CA LEU A 311 -8.01 -26.26 0.05
C LEU A 311 -9.52 -26.41 0.32
N THR A 312 -10.39 -25.77 -0.46
CA THR A 312 -11.85 -25.93 -0.30
C THR A 312 -12.38 -27.27 -0.83
N LYS A 313 -11.58 -28.00 -1.61
CA LYS A 313 -11.98 -29.28 -2.22
C LYS A 313 -11.37 -30.49 -1.51
N GLN A 314 -10.69 -30.27 -0.38
CA GLN A 314 -10.16 -31.38 0.39
C GLN A 314 -11.31 -32.16 1.04
N GLU A 315 -11.25 -33.47 0.98
CA GLU A 315 -12.05 -34.41 1.75
C GLU A 315 -11.44 -34.60 3.15
N THR A 316 -12.31 -34.59 4.17
CA THR A 316 -11.95 -34.93 5.55
C THR A 316 -11.94 -36.43 5.77
N HIS A 317 -11.26 -36.88 6.83
CA HIS A 317 -11.31 -38.31 7.21
C HIS A 317 -12.74 -38.77 7.54
N GLN A 318 -13.58 -37.90 8.09
CA GLN A 318 -14.98 -38.22 8.39
C GLN A 318 -15.78 -38.42 7.11
N GLN A 319 -15.60 -37.56 6.11
CA GLN A 319 -16.23 -37.72 4.80
C GLN A 319 -15.78 -39.01 4.11
N LEU A 320 -14.48 -39.34 4.19
CA LEU A 320 -13.94 -40.57 3.63
C LEU A 320 -14.51 -41.82 4.33
N ALA A 321 -14.58 -41.81 5.66
CA ALA A 321 -15.16 -42.90 6.45
C ALA A 321 -16.63 -43.14 6.08
N ASN A 322 -17.41 -42.06 5.99
CA ASN A 322 -18.83 -42.12 5.62
C ASN A 322 -19.03 -42.57 4.17
N GLN A 323 -18.15 -42.18 3.24
CA GLN A 323 -18.25 -42.56 1.83
C GLN A 323 -17.94 -44.04 1.60
N LYS A 324 -16.94 -44.58 2.32
CA LYS A 324 -16.52 -45.99 2.19
C LYS A 324 -17.17 -46.93 3.20
N SER A 325 -17.88 -46.39 4.19
CA SER A 325 -18.44 -47.12 5.34
C SER A 325 -17.40 -47.95 6.10
N LEU A 326 -16.18 -47.44 6.22
CA LEU A 326 -15.04 -48.12 6.86
C LEU A 326 -14.32 -47.20 7.85
N TYR A 327 -13.61 -47.80 8.81
CA TYR A 327 -12.77 -47.07 9.75
C TYR A 327 -11.55 -46.46 9.05
N VAL A 328 -11.23 -45.20 9.39
CA VAL A 328 -10.00 -44.56 8.92
C VAL A 328 -8.94 -44.67 10.01
N VAL A 329 -7.92 -45.48 9.74
CA VAL A 329 -6.80 -45.75 10.65
C VAL A 329 -5.56 -44.98 10.20
N GLU A 330 -4.94 -44.24 11.11
CA GLU A 330 -3.65 -43.57 10.89
C GLU A 330 -2.54 -44.37 11.58
N PHE A 331 -1.52 -44.72 10.81
CA PHE A 331 -0.28 -45.29 11.31
C PHE A 331 0.78 -44.20 11.39
N ARG A 332 1.50 -44.12 12.52
CA ARG A 332 2.58 -43.15 12.73
C ARG A 332 3.87 -43.90 13.04
N GLU A 333 4.93 -43.58 12.32
CA GLU A 333 6.26 -44.20 12.53
C GLU A 333 6.73 -44.05 13.99
N GLU A 334 6.46 -42.91 14.63
CA GLU A 334 6.79 -42.62 16.03
C GLU A 334 6.12 -43.57 17.03
N GLN A 335 4.97 -44.16 16.67
CA GLN A 335 4.17 -45.04 17.54
C GLN A 335 4.25 -46.52 17.11
N GLY A 336 5.11 -46.84 16.14
CA GLY A 336 5.28 -48.20 15.65
C GLY A 336 4.00 -48.76 15.00
N PRO A 337 3.60 -50.01 15.29
CA PRO A 337 2.46 -50.66 14.65
C PRO A 337 1.09 -50.29 15.25
N LEU A 338 1.02 -49.36 16.21
CA LEU A 338 -0.24 -49.02 16.90
C LEU A 338 -1.26 -48.39 15.93
N PRO A 339 -2.45 -49.00 15.73
CA PRO A 339 -3.48 -48.43 14.88
C PRO A 339 -4.26 -47.34 15.61
N ILE A 340 -4.19 -46.10 15.13
CA ILE A 340 -4.98 -44.98 15.67
C ILE A 340 -6.21 -44.79 14.80
N VAL A 341 -7.41 -45.03 15.35
CA VAL A 341 -8.66 -44.73 14.63
C VAL A 341 -8.91 -43.23 14.68
N VAL A 342 -8.89 -42.58 13.51
CA VAL A 342 -9.06 -41.11 13.39
C VAL A 342 -10.49 -40.71 13.07
N ALA A 343 -11.22 -41.56 12.35
CA ALA A 343 -12.62 -41.35 12.02
C ALA A 343 -13.38 -42.67 11.97
N LEU A 344 -14.63 -42.63 12.42
CA LEU A 344 -15.57 -43.74 12.37
C LEU A 344 -16.74 -43.33 11.46
N PRO A 345 -17.27 -44.25 10.63
CA PRO A 345 -18.46 -43.96 9.86
C PRO A 345 -19.66 -43.76 10.81
N GLU A 346 -20.49 -42.77 10.53
CA GLU A 346 -21.71 -42.53 11.31
C GLU A 346 -22.81 -43.56 11.04
N GLY A 347 -22.75 -44.21 9.88
CA GLY A 347 -23.71 -45.23 9.44
C GLY A 347 -23.29 -46.67 9.75
N THR A 348 -23.91 -47.61 9.05
CA THR A 348 -23.55 -49.04 9.13
C THR A 348 -22.15 -49.26 8.59
N VAL A 349 -21.30 -49.89 9.40
CA VAL A 349 -19.95 -50.29 9.01
C VAL A 349 -20.07 -51.46 8.03
N ARG A 350 -19.35 -51.38 6.91
CA ARG A 350 -19.26 -52.45 5.93
C ARG A 350 -18.46 -53.61 6.54
N GLU A 351 -18.99 -54.83 6.41
CA GLU A 351 -18.31 -56.05 6.89
C GLU A 351 -17.23 -56.51 5.91
N ASP A 352 -17.46 -56.35 4.60
CA ASP A 352 -16.51 -56.75 3.56
C ASP A 352 -15.33 -55.78 3.44
N PRO A 353 -14.08 -56.29 3.36
CA PRO A 353 -12.90 -55.47 3.11
C PRO A 353 -12.87 -54.92 1.67
N GLU A 354 -12.07 -53.88 1.45
CA GLU A 354 -11.76 -53.41 0.09
C GLU A 354 -10.83 -54.41 -0.61
N PRO A 355 -11.00 -54.65 -1.93
CA PRO A 355 -10.08 -55.48 -2.68
C PRO A 355 -8.67 -54.86 -2.67
N GLU A 356 -7.65 -55.69 -2.44
CA GLU A 356 -6.25 -55.28 -2.49
C GLU A 356 -5.71 -55.44 -3.92
N ASP A 357 -5.41 -54.32 -4.57
CA ASP A 357 -4.76 -54.32 -5.88
C ASP A 357 -3.24 -54.49 -5.71
N GLU A 358 -2.63 -55.46 -6.41
CA GLU A 358 -1.17 -55.64 -6.39
C GLU A 358 -0.41 -54.42 -6.94
N VAL A 359 -0.97 -53.78 -7.97
CA VAL A 359 -0.40 -52.59 -8.62
C VAL A 359 -1.49 -51.54 -8.83
N PRO A 360 -1.49 -50.44 -8.07
CA PRO A 360 -2.51 -49.40 -8.20
C PRO A 360 -2.28 -48.54 -9.45
N ASP A 361 -3.33 -48.29 -10.25
CA ASP A 361 -3.29 -47.38 -11.41
C ASP A 361 -3.39 -45.90 -10.98
N THR A 362 -2.38 -45.44 -10.23
CA THR A 362 -2.28 -44.06 -9.75
C THR A 362 -1.30 -43.25 -10.59
N LYS A 363 -1.73 -42.06 -11.02
CA LYS A 363 -0.85 -41.15 -11.78
C LYS A 363 0.25 -40.61 -10.88
N LEU A 364 1.45 -41.13 -11.08
CA LEU A 364 2.64 -40.68 -10.37
C LEU A 364 3.24 -39.43 -11.03
N GLU A 365 3.79 -38.58 -10.19
CA GLU A 365 4.50 -37.38 -10.61
C GLU A 365 6.00 -37.64 -10.61
N TRP A 366 6.62 -37.60 -11.79
CA TRP A 366 8.04 -37.91 -11.98
C TRP A 366 8.98 -37.16 -11.03
N SER A 367 8.64 -35.92 -10.69
CA SER A 367 9.45 -35.09 -9.78
C SER A 367 9.62 -35.69 -8.37
N GLU A 368 8.65 -36.45 -7.89
CA GLU A 368 8.71 -37.12 -6.59
C GLU A 368 9.36 -38.48 -6.66
N VAL A 369 9.06 -39.24 -7.71
CA VAL A 369 9.74 -40.52 -7.96
C VAL A 369 11.26 -40.29 -8.01
N LYS A 370 11.68 -39.24 -8.72
CA LYS A 370 13.09 -38.83 -8.79
C LYS A 370 13.67 -38.38 -7.44
N GLU A 371 12.85 -37.81 -6.56
CA GLU A 371 13.26 -37.37 -5.22
C GLU A 371 13.41 -38.57 -4.28
N ALA A 372 12.44 -39.49 -4.30
CA ALA A 372 12.48 -40.75 -3.54
C ALA A 372 13.68 -41.63 -3.95
N GLN A 373 14.04 -41.64 -5.24
CA GLN A 373 15.21 -42.36 -5.76
C GLN A 373 16.55 -41.63 -5.50
N GLY A 374 16.56 -40.47 -4.85
CA GLY A 374 17.78 -39.68 -4.61
C GLY A 374 18.42 -39.09 -5.88
N MET A 375 17.71 -39.10 -7.01
CA MET A 375 18.21 -38.64 -8.30
C MET A 375 18.05 -37.12 -8.50
N LYS A 376 17.28 -36.45 -7.64
CA LYS A 376 17.00 -35.01 -7.72
C LYS A 376 18.17 -34.19 -7.16
N LYS A 377 19.13 -33.86 -8.01
CA LYS A 377 20.25 -32.97 -7.68
C LYS A 377 19.87 -31.50 -7.90
N SER A 378 19.76 -30.72 -6.84
CA SER A 378 19.58 -29.27 -6.92
C SER A 378 20.31 -28.59 -5.76
N PRO A 379 21.19 -27.60 -6.00
CA PRO A 379 21.90 -26.89 -4.94
C PRO A 379 20.99 -25.96 -4.12
N TRP A 380 19.73 -25.82 -4.52
CA TRP A 380 18.73 -24.95 -3.88
C TRP A 380 17.64 -25.73 -3.14
N ALA A 381 17.68 -27.07 -3.22
CA ALA A 381 16.76 -27.95 -2.51
C ALA A 381 17.57 -28.76 -1.50
N ASN A 382 17.00 -28.94 -0.32
CA ASN A 382 17.52 -29.83 0.72
C ASN A 382 16.62 -31.05 0.81
#